data_AF-A0A7J5ZQK8-F1
#
_entry.id   AF-A0A7J5ZQK8-F1
#
_cell.length_a   1.000
_cell.length_b   1.000
_cell.length_c   1.000
_cell.angle_alpha   90.00
_cell.angle_beta   90.00
_cell.angle_gamma   90.00
#
_symmetry.space_group_name_H-M   'P 1'
#
loop_
_entity.id
_entity.type
_entity.pdbx_description
1 polymer ?
#
loop_
_entity_poly.entity_id
_entity_poly.type
_entity_poly.pdbx_seq_one_letter_code
_entity_poly.pdbx_strand_id
1 'polypeptide(L)'
;MSEPVRGRLGHSVSLQCKVKDDVKVSLSQWTRCTSLSSIAVFNPVFNSTHNAKIMDPYINRVSIKEYHTLTIDPVQDGDFGKYCCTVTTFPRGSLEGQVQLLKYEEQNEEMDKGVDKGVDKPKSPPAGNNTQ
;
A
#
# COMPACT_ATOMS: atom_id res chain seq x y z
N MET A 1 2.11 -9.28 -12.68
CA MET A 1 2.11 -7.97 -11.96
C MET A 1 1.60 -8.27 -10.56
N SER A 2 2.24 -7.74 -9.50
CA SER A 2 1.76 -7.94 -8.13
C SER A 2 0.49 -7.13 -7.87
N GLU A 3 -0.34 -7.58 -6.93
CA GLU A 3 -1.51 -6.80 -6.49
C GLU A 3 -1.08 -5.42 -5.97
N PRO A 4 -1.88 -4.37 -6.21
CA PRO A 4 -1.58 -3.03 -5.73
C PRO A 4 -1.64 -2.98 -4.19
N VAL A 5 -0.76 -2.18 -3.59
CA VAL A 5 -0.73 -1.91 -2.15
C VAL A 5 -1.41 -0.57 -1.91
N ARG A 6 -2.28 -0.47 -0.89
CA ARG A 6 -2.89 0.79 -0.48
C ARG A 6 -2.17 1.36 0.74
N GLY A 7 -1.79 2.63 0.67
CA GLY A 7 -1.13 3.36 1.76
C GLY A 7 -1.92 4.60 2.17
N ARG A 8 -1.89 4.94 3.47
CA ARG A 8 -2.48 6.16 4.02
C ARG A 8 -1.39 7.20 4.24
N LEU A 9 -1.69 8.47 3.97
CA LEU A 9 -0.78 9.58 4.27
C LEU A 9 -0.40 9.59 5.75
N GLY A 10 0.87 9.86 6.05
CA GLY A 10 1.40 9.93 7.41
C GLY A 10 1.63 8.57 8.08
N HIS A 11 1.25 7.45 7.45
CA HIS A 11 1.43 6.10 7.98
C HIS A 11 2.56 5.37 7.25
N SER A 12 2.98 4.24 7.81
CA SER A 12 3.93 3.33 7.19
C SER A 12 3.27 2.40 6.17
N VAL A 13 3.97 2.08 5.08
CA VAL A 13 3.56 1.06 4.11
C VAL A 13 4.78 0.25 3.65
N SER A 14 4.58 -1.05 3.40
CA SER A 14 5.63 -1.94 2.88
C SER A 14 5.27 -2.48 1.50
N LEU A 15 6.21 -2.36 0.57
CA LEU A 15 6.14 -2.90 -0.79
C LEU A 15 7.03 -4.14 -0.86
N GLN A 16 6.52 -5.22 -1.44
CA GLN A 16 7.25 -6.49 -1.55
C GLN A 16 7.53 -6.85 -3.00
N CYS A 17 8.78 -7.25 -3.25
CA CYS A 17 9.24 -7.76 -4.53
C CYS A 17 10.10 -9.00 -4.33
N LYS A 18 9.43 -10.11 -3.97
CA LYS A 18 10.11 -11.36 -3.68
C LYS A 18 10.30 -12.17 -4.96
N VAL A 19 11.51 -12.64 -5.15
CA VAL A 19 11.82 -13.62 -6.19
C VAL A 19 11.34 -14.99 -5.71
N LYS A 20 10.61 -15.70 -6.57
CA LYS A 20 10.27 -17.11 -6.34
C LYS A 20 11.50 -17.96 -6.71
N ASP A 21 11.63 -19.13 -6.08
CA ASP A 21 12.70 -20.13 -6.28
C ASP A 21 13.97 -19.94 -5.42
N ASP A 22 14.71 -21.04 -5.25
CA ASP A 22 16.01 -21.10 -4.55
C ASP A 22 17.12 -20.49 -5.42
N VAL A 23 17.12 -19.16 -5.54
CA VAL A 23 18.19 -18.41 -6.21
C VAL A 23 18.99 -17.55 -5.25
N LYS A 24 20.29 -17.47 -5.50
CA LYS A 24 21.17 -16.60 -4.73
C LYS A 24 21.05 -15.17 -5.23
N VAL A 25 20.54 -14.30 -4.36
CA VAL A 25 20.50 -12.85 -4.61
C VAL A 25 21.88 -12.25 -4.38
N SER A 26 22.35 -11.45 -5.33
CA SER A 26 23.61 -10.70 -5.23
C SER A 26 23.40 -9.20 -5.05
N LEU A 27 22.28 -8.67 -5.56
CA LEU A 27 21.92 -7.26 -5.44
C LEU A 27 20.40 -7.09 -5.58
N SER A 28 19.83 -6.11 -4.89
CA SER A 28 18.47 -5.64 -5.11
C SER A 28 18.46 -4.13 -5.22
N GLN A 29 17.68 -3.58 -6.14
CA GLN A 29 17.53 -2.15 -6.34
C GLN A 29 16.05 -1.80 -6.46
N TRP A 30 15.65 -0.75 -5.75
CA TRP A 30 14.32 -0.14 -5.86
C TRP A 30 14.42 1.19 -6.59
N THR A 31 13.51 1.42 -7.53
CA THR A 31 13.40 2.66 -8.32
C THR A 31 11.93 3.07 -8.47
N ARG A 32 11.71 4.32 -8.88
CA ARG A 32 10.42 4.74 -9.44
C ARG A 32 10.39 4.28 -10.90
N CYS A 33 9.35 3.55 -11.31
CA CYS A 33 9.30 3.04 -12.68
C CYS A 33 9.22 4.16 -13.74
N THR A 34 8.61 5.30 -13.40
CA THR A 34 8.34 6.39 -14.34
C THR A 34 9.58 7.23 -14.65
N SER A 35 10.41 7.51 -13.65
CA SER A 35 11.60 8.35 -13.78
C SER A 35 12.90 7.56 -13.75
N LEU A 36 12.85 6.28 -13.41
CA LEU A 36 14.01 5.44 -13.08
C LEU A 36 14.88 6.01 -11.95
N SER A 37 14.33 6.94 -11.14
CA SER A 37 15.05 7.51 -10.00
C SER A 37 15.30 6.42 -8.97
N SER A 38 16.58 6.24 -8.61
CA SER A 38 16.99 5.26 -7.60
C SER A 38 16.49 5.66 -6.21
N ILE A 39 15.92 4.70 -5.50
CA ILE A 39 15.41 4.88 -4.14
C ILE A 39 16.43 4.28 -3.17
N ALA A 40 16.78 3.02 -3.40
CA ALA A 40 17.63 2.27 -2.50
C ALA A 40 18.22 1.05 -3.20
N VAL A 41 19.44 0.69 -2.78
CA VAL A 41 20.16 -0.50 -3.23
C VAL A 41 20.50 -1.34 -2.00
N PHE A 42 20.27 -2.64 -2.07
CA PHE A 42 20.60 -3.61 -1.05
C PHE A 42 21.56 -4.67 -1.58
N ASN A 43 22.65 -4.92 -0.86
CA ASN A 43 23.63 -5.95 -1.19
C ASN A 43 23.76 -6.95 -0.02
N PRO A 44 23.25 -8.20 -0.18
CA PRO A 44 23.29 -9.22 0.88
C PRO A 44 24.70 -9.74 1.22
N VAL A 45 25.70 -9.47 0.38
CA VAL A 45 27.08 -9.98 0.57
C VAL A 45 27.82 -9.17 1.64
N PHE A 46 27.45 -7.90 1.85
CA PHE A 46 28.04 -7.12 2.92
C PHE A 46 27.49 -7.63 4.27
N ASN A 47 28.30 -8.38 5.01
CA ASN A 47 28.01 -8.77 6.40
C ASN A 47 28.29 -7.58 7.35
N SER A 48 27.62 -6.46 7.10
CA SER A 48 27.79 -5.23 7.87
C SER A 48 26.45 -4.76 8.42
N THR A 49 26.43 -3.67 9.18
CA THR A 49 25.19 -2.99 9.55
C THR A 49 24.64 -2.12 8.41
N HIS A 50 25.35 -2.00 7.27
CA HIS A 50 25.07 -1.07 6.17
C HIS A 50 24.80 -1.79 4.84
N ASN A 51 23.89 -2.77 4.88
CA ASN A 51 23.59 -3.63 3.74
C ASN A 51 22.74 -2.92 2.68
N ALA A 52 22.18 -1.76 3.06
CA ALA A 52 21.38 -0.90 2.22
C ALA A 52 22.03 0.48 2.09
N LYS A 53 21.97 1.03 0.88
CA LYS A 53 22.26 2.43 0.61
C LYS A 53 20.97 3.09 0.11
N ILE A 54 20.47 4.05 0.87
CA ILE A 54 19.30 4.88 0.53
C ILE A 54 19.76 6.14 -0.19
N MET A 55 19.04 6.56 -1.24
CA MET A 55 19.29 7.76 -2.02
C MET A 55 18.40 8.92 -1.57
N ASP A 56 18.82 10.16 -1.84
CA ASP A 56 17.93 11.32 -1.72
C ASP A 56 16.77 11.24 -2.72
N PRO A 57 15.56 11.74 -2.38
CA PRO A 57 15.15 12.35 -1.11
C PRO A 57 14.55 11.34 -0.10
N TYR A 58 14.92 10.06 -0.19
CA TYR A 58 14.33 8.99 0.61
C TYR A 58 15.08 8.70 1.91
N ILE A 59 16.21 9.37 2.14
CA ILE A 59 16.99 9.26 3.38
C ILE A 59 16.08 9.56 4.58
N ASN A 60 16.18 8.73 5.62
CA ASN A 60 15.36 8.77 6.84
C ASN A 60 13.85 8.53 6.65
N ARG A 61 13.36 8.29 5.43
CA ARG A 61 11.95 7.96 5.15
C ARG A 61 11.73 6.55 4.66
N VAL A 62 12.80 5.88 4.23
CA VAL A 62 12.73 4.56 3.63
C VAL A 62 13.74 3.62 4.27
N SER A 63 13.32 2.37 4.44
CA SER A 63 14.20 1.27 4.82
C SER A 63 14.00 0.08 3.88
N ILE A 64 15.07 -0.70 3.68
CA ILE A 64 14.97 -2.01 3.05
C ILE A 64 15.17 -3.07 4.13
N LYS A 65 14.24 -4.00 4.23
CA LYS A 65 14.37 -5.22 5.02
C LYS A 65 14.64 -6.41 4.10
N GLU A 66 15.68 -7.17 4.44
CA GLU A 66 16.25 -8.20 3.57
C GLU A 66 16.56 -7.61 2.19
N TYR A 67 16.33 -8.33 1.09
CA TYR A 67 16.52 -7.81 -0.25
C TYR A 67 15.23 -7.31 -0.92
N HIS A 68 14.05 -7.66 -0.38
CA HIS A 68 12.81 -7.59 -1.14
C HIS A 68 11.70 -6.72 -0.55
N THR A 69 11.89 -6.13 0.63
CA THR A 69 10.85 -5.32 1.27
C THR A 69 11.31 -3.89 1.41
N LEU A 70 10.62 -2.97 0.72
CA LEU A 70 10.81 -1.53 0.86
C LEU A 70 9.71 -0.98 1.77
N THR A 71 10.09 -0.40 2.91
CA THR A 71 9.15 0.28 3.80
C THR A 71 9.31 1.79 3.66
N ILE A 72 8.20 2.49 3.44
CA ILE A 72 8.13 3.95 3.39
C ILE A 72 7.41 4.42 4.64
N ASP A 73 8.01 5.32 5.40
CA ASP A 73 7.46 5.89 6.63
C ASP A 73 8.04 7.29 6.92
N PRO A 74 7.22 8.35 6.97
CA PRO A 74 5.80 8.38 6.63
C PRO A 74 5.56 8.45 5.12
N VAL A 75 4.43 7.89 4.66
CA VAL A 75 3.94 8.06 3.29
C VAL A 75 3.51 9.51 3.05
N GLN A 76 3.96 10.07 1.92
CA GLN A 76 3.63 11.41 1.44
C GLN A 76 2.91 11.33 0.07
N ASP A 77 2.22 12.40 -0.35
CA ASP A 77 1.48 12.39 -1.62
C ASP A 77 2.36 12.06 -2.84
N GLY A 78 3.63 12.47 -2.83
CA GLY A 78 4.59 12.16 -3.91
C GLY A 78 5.02 10.69 -3.98
N ASP A 79 4.75 9.89 -2.94
CA ASP A 79 5.13 8.49 -2.89
C ASP A 79 4.12 7.61 -3.68
N PHE A 80 2.87 8.04 -3.88
CA PHE A 80 1.92 7.26 -4.69
C PHE A 80 2.41 7.08 -6.13
N GLY A 81 2.23 5.88 -6.68
CA GLY A 81 2.73 5.54 -8.02
C GLY A 81 3.37 4.17 -8.13
N LYS A 82 4.06 3.95 -9.25
CA LYS A 82 4.63 2.66 -9.60
C LYS A 82 6.10 2.55 -9.19
N TYR A 83 6.41 1.50 -8.45
CA TYR A 83 7.74 1.14 -8.00
C TYR A 83 8.24 -0.05 -8.77
N CYS A 84 9.51 0.00 -9.16
CA CYS A 84 10.21 -1.05 -9.87
C CYS A 84 11.29 -1.60 -8.94
N CYS A 85 11.45 -2.92 -8.98
CA CYS A 85 12.49 -3.63 -8.26
C CYS A 85 13.28 -4.47 -9.27
N THR A 86 14.60 -4.39 -9.21
CA THR A 86 15.49 -5.24 -9.98
C THR A 86 16.31 -6.06 -9.00
N VAL A 87 16.18 -7.38 -9.07
CA VAL A 87 16.91 -8.32 -8.22
C VAL A 87 17.89 -9.06 -9.11
N THR A 88 19.18 -8.81 -8.92
CA THR A 88 20.25 -9.54 -9.59
C THR A 88 20.48 -10.84 -8.86
N THR A 89 20.42 -11.94 -9.60
CA THR A 89 20.54 -13.31 -9.08
C THR A 89 21.56 -14.11 -9.87
N PHE A 90 22.08 -15.17 -9.26
CA PHE A 90 22.87 -16.19 -9.93
C PHE A 90 22.14 -17.54 -9.87
N PRO A 91 22.07 -18.33 -10.96
CA PRO A 91 22.61 -18.07 -12.31
C PRO A 91 21.64 -17.34 -13.25
N ARG A 92 20.44 -16.97 -12.79
CA ARG A 92 19.35 -16.51 -13.66
C ARG A 92 19.51 -15.08 -14.20
N GLY A 93 20.52 -14.35 -13.74
CA GLY A 93 20.68 -12.94 -14.08
C GLY A 93 19.69 -12.06 -13.33
N SER A 94 19.25 -10.97 -13.96
CA SER A 94 18.37 -9.98 -13.34
C SER A 94 16.89 -10.33 -13.52
N LEU A 95 16.14 -10.22 -12.43
CA LEU A 95 14.69 -10.37 -12.41
C LEU A 95 14.06 -9.03 -12.04
N GLU A 96 12.97 -8.69 -12.72
CA GLU A 96 12.28 -7.42 -12.51
C GLU A 96 10.87 -7.65 -11.95
N GLY A 97 10.47 -6.78 -11.04
CA GLY A 97 9.12 -6.73 -10.51
C GLY A 97 8.59 -5.31 -10.44
N GLN A 98 7.28 -5.21 -10.30
CA GLN A 98 6.58 -3.93 -10.22
C GLN A 98 5.50 -3.99 -9.15
N VAL A 99 5.40 -2.93 -8.35
CA VAL A 99 4.38 -2.77 -7.32
C VAL A 99 3.76 -1.39 -7.49
N GLN A 100 2.43 -1.34 -7.50
CA GLN A 100 1.67 -0.08 -7.54
C GLN A 100 1.26 0.31 -6.12
N LEU A 101 1.71 1.47 -5.64
CA LEU A 101 1.22 2.07 -4.40
C LEU A 101 0.07 3.03 -4.73
N LEU A 102 -1.11 2.74 -4.20
CA LEU A 102 -2.32 3.52 -4.34
C LEU A 102 -2.65 4.23 -3.02
N LYS A 103 -3.31 5.39 -3.13
CA LYS A 103 -3.83 6.09 -1.97
C LYS A 103 -5.01 5.31 -1.39
N TYR A 104 -5.03 5.17 -0.07
CA TYR A 104 -6.21 4.68 0.63
C TYR A 104 -7.29 5.76 0.55
N GLU A 105 -8.36 5.47 -0.18
CA GLU A 105 -9.58 6.28 -0.18
C GLU A 105 -10.49 5.71 0.91
N GLU A 106 -10.78 6.50 1.94
CA GLU A 106 -11.85 6.17 2.88
C GLU A 106 -13.16 6.23 2.09
N GLN A 107 -13.88 5.10 2.02
CA GLN A 107 -15.27 5.13 1.60
C GLN A 107 -16.03 5.86 2.70
N ASN A 108 -16.44 7.11 2.43
CA ASN A 108 -17.43 7.77 3.25
C ASN A 108 -18.75 7.02 3.05
N GLU A 109 -19.08 6.09 3.95
CA GLU A 109 -20.46 5.69 4.15
C GLU A 109 -21.21 6.92 4.67
N GLU A 110 -21.73 7.72 3.75
CA GLU A 110 -22.64 8.80 4.05
C GLU A 110 -23.90 8.21 4.71
N MET A 111 -23.92 8.41 6.02
CA MET A 111 -25.06 8.47 6.93
C MET A 111 -26.36 8.93 6.26
N ASP A 112 -27.23 8.00 5.84
CA ASP A 112 -28.65 8.27 5.64
C ASP A 112 -29.32 8.48 7.01
N LYS A 113 -29.23 9.70 7.54
CA LYS A 113 -30.09 10.17 8.63
C LYS A 113 -31.32 10.84 8.03
N GLY A 114 -32.30 10.03 7.64
CA GLY A 114 -33.68 10.44 7.61
C GLY A 114 -34.18 10.76 9.03
N VAL A 115 -34.01 12.00 9.47
CA VAL A 115 -34.80 12.56 10.56
C VAL A 115 -36.09 13.08 9.94
N ASP A 116 -37.19 12.37 10.15
CA ASP A 116 -38.50 12.99 10.14
C ASP A 116 -39.09 12.92 11.55
N LYS A 117 -39.26 14.09 12.16
CA LYS A 117 -39.93 14.26 13.46
C LYS A 117 -41.29 14.91 13.19
N GLY A 118 -42.35 14.15 13.48
CA GLY A 118 -43.71 14.64 13.70
C GLY A 118 -44.69 13.49 13.51
N VAL A 119 -45.68 13.20 14.36
CA VAL A 119 -46.30 13.89 15.51
C VAL A 119 -47.04 12.79 16.30
N ASP A 120 -47.17 12.99 17.61
CA ASP A 120 -47.97 12.15 18.51
C ASP A 120 -49.45 11.98 18.10
N LYS A 121 -49.96 10.79 18.46
CA LYS A 121 -51.28 10.17 18.26
C LYS A 121 -52.50 11.06 18.58
N PRO A 122 -53.70 10.73 18.05
CA PRO A 122 -54.73 10.18 18.96
C PRO A 122 -55.44 8.91 18.46
N LYS A 123 -55.99 8.18 19.44
CA LYS A 123 -56.75 6.92 19.35
C LYS A 123 -58.06 7.05 18.56
N SER A 124 -58.45 5.90 17.98
CA SER A 124 -59.62 5.54 17.16
C SER A 124 -61.01 5.99 17.65
N PRO A 125 -62.02 5.85 16.78
CA PRO A 125 -63.23 5.09 17.15
C PRO A 125 -63.56 3.94 16.18
N PRO A 126 -64.42 2.99 16.59
CA PRO A 126 -64.72 1.75 15.88
C PRO A 126 -65.83 1.91 14.83
N ALA A 127 -65.73 1.15 13.74
CA ALA A 127 -66.83 0.89 12.80
C ALA A 127 -66.71 -0.59 12.38
N GLY A 128 -67.76 -1.41 12.33
CA GLY A 128 -69.17 -1.15 12.51
C GLY A 128 -69.95 -2.45 12.76
N ASN A 129 -71.23 -2.26 13.07
CA ASN A 129 -72.25 -3.30 13.26
C ASN A 129 -72.45 -4.13 11.99
N ASN A 130 -72.55 -5.45 12.17
CA ASN A 130 -73.18 -6.34 11.19
C ASN A 130 -74.70 -6.27 11.35
N THR A 131 -75.38 -5.98 10.25
CA THR A 131 -76.83 -6.11 10.09
C THR A 131 -77.19 -7.57 9.79
N GLN A 132 -78.34 -7.93 10.34
CA GLN A 132 -79.20 -9.11 10.17
C GLN A 132 -79.17 -9.80 8.79
#